data_AF-A0A161YIU1-F1
#
_entry.id   AF-A0A161YIU1-F1
#
_cell.length_a   1.000
_cell.length_b   1.000
_cell.length_c   1.000
_cell.angle_alpha   90.00
_cell.angle_beta   90.00
_cell.angle_gamma   90.00
#
_symmetry.space_group_name_H-M   'P 1'
#
loop_
_entity.id
_entity.type
_entity.pdbx_description
1 polymer ?
#
loop_
_entity_poly.entity_id
_entity_poly.type
_entity_poly.pdbx_seq_one_letter_code
_entity_poly.pdbx_strand_id
1 'polypeptide(L)'
;MELFSKDLFVYIVNMSITSSYVILFILAIRMFLKKAPKTFSYIKKNYSTSLLSLAASKKMIKIRPIAFGETNTKTRIKNVLNYKKPVFWVVLASTITVEGVSIALMTNPINISTDEKDFANKIYEYRTPYVENNSKVVNIAKELPVPEALNFTKVQLFTDKEPYSLHITYQTTKKIQRSFLETGNQSTFDQNAAIMFALIGNVDQINFILSDGNNEQLLQRTRAWTNNTMAKDLWKSSDTAQGFTTLYNEIMSKFITYDSLYPLLNSGKKTNIQSVNDVPPVSSYEKVDTNDEVYYIYTKGRKYYVEKPYQFVSEITEEIYGKIHWLLVSLNRYEDIKQELSLDAKKYSVQKTLGDSCILDSDSVINSRAEIADKFIADTKKGNKSSLKIVHPRTDGYTIITKVIYDGKNYYGVAYYSKNSLTGKDNYYYQFKYKYLKIFDLSGYKFVYLLEDNNLTFGDIDKSLMSQYTKNVQKSNAGIDFYSLCTFNR
;
A
#
# COMPACT_ATOMS: atom_id res chain seq x y z
N MET A 1 6.60 -4.89 24.11
CA MET A 1 6.15 -3.98 25.19
C MET A 1 7.16 -2.83 25.42
N GLU A 2 8.47 -3.04 25.27
CA GLU A 2 9.49 -1.98 25.43
C GLU A 2 9.52 -0.91 24.31
N LEU A 3 9.18 -1.24 23.07
CA LEU A 3 9.15 -0.28 21.95
C LEU A 3 8.05 0.78 22.13
N PHE A 4 6.83 0.35 22.49
CA PHE A 4 5.68 1.23 22.69
C PHE A 4 5.91 2.29 23.78
N SER A 5 6.71 1.97 24.81
CA SER A 5 7.02 2.90 25.89
C SER A 5 8.01 3.99 25.49
N LYS A 6 8.90 3.74 24.53
CA LYS A 6 9.91 4.72 24.10
C LYS A 6 9.29 5.80 23.23
N ASP A 7 8.44 5.41 22.28
CA ASP A 7 7.80 6.36 21.36
C ASP A 7 6.81 7.27 22.10
N LEU A 8 6.06 6.70 23.06
CA LEU A 8 5.16 7.47 23.93
C LEU A 8 5.93 8.48 24.79
N PHE A 9 7.09 8.08 25.33
CA PHE A 9 7.94 8.97 26.13
C PHE A 9 8.48 10.13 25.30
N VAL A 10 9.03 9.86 24.11
CA VAL A 10 9.55 10.90 23.20
C VAL A 10 8.42 11.86 22.78
N TYR A 11 7.22 11.35 22.52
CA TYR A 11 6.06 12.16 22.18
C TYR A 11 5.65 13.11 23.33
N ILE A 12 5.52 12.60 24.55
CA ILE A 12 5.13 13.40 25.72
C ILE A 12 6.21 14.46 26.04
N VAL A 13 7.48 14.11 25.89
CA VAL A 13 8.60 15.04 26.11
C VAL A 13 8.58 16.16 25.07
N ASN A 14 8.41 15.85 23.78
CA ASN A 14 8.31 16.86 22.73
C ASN A 14 7.09 17.78 22.91
N MET A 15 5.95 17.25 23.37
CA MET A 15 4.78 18.06 23.69
C MET A 15 4.97 18.95 24.93
N SER A 16 5.76 18.50 25.91
CA SER A 16 6.07 19.27 27.12
C SER A 16 7.07 20.40 26.83
N ILE A 17 8.08 20.14 25.99
CA ILE A 17 9.09 21.12 25.59
C ILE A 17 8.45 22.23 24.76
N THR A 18 7.62 21.88 23.77
CA THR A 18 6.90 22.86 22.94
C THR A 18 5.97 23.75 23.79
N SER A 19 5.22 23.17 24.73
CA SER A 19 4.37 23.92 25.66
C SER A 19 5.16 24.90 26.55
N SER A 20 6.36 24.50 26.99
CA SER A 20 7.22 25.34 27.84
C SER A 20 7.68 26.62 27.12
N TYR A 21 8.13 26.51 25.86
CA TYR A 21 8.56 27.68 25.09
C TYR A 21 7.40 28.63 24.77
N VAL A 22 6.20 28.11 24.51
CA VAL A 22 5.00 28.94 24.28
C VAL A 22 4.64 29.74 25.54
N ILE A 23 4.66 29.11 26.71
CA ILE A 23 4.38 29.78 27.99
C ILE A 23 5.40 30.89 28.27
N LEU A 24 6.69 30.61 28.07
CA LEU A 24 7.76 31.62 28.22
C LEU A 24 7.56 32.81 27.28
N PHE A 25 7.17 32.55 26.03
CA PHE A 25 6.92 33.60 25.03
C PHE A 25 5.73 34.49 25.42
N ILE A 26 4.63 33.89 25.89
CA ILE A 26 3.45 34.64 26.37
C ILE A 26 3.81 35.50 27.60
N LEU A 27 4.60 34.95 28.53
CA LEU A 27 5.06 35.71 29.70
C LEU A 27 5.96 36.90 29.30
N ALA A 28 6.84 36.72 28.31
CA ALA A 28 7.69 37.79 27.79
C ALA A 28 6.88 38.91 27.13
N ILE A 29 5.87 38.57 26.29
CA ILE A 29 4.95 39.54 25.70
C ILE A 29 4.20 40.31 26.79
N ARG A 30 3.70 39.59 27.81
CA ARG A 30 2.97 40.20 28.94
C ARG A 30 3.83 41.19 29.72
N MET A 31 5.13 40.92 29.85
CA MET A 31 6.08 41.85 30.46
C MET A 31 6.26 43.14 29.65
N PHE A 32 6.39 43.03 28.32
CA PHE A 32 6.55 44.20 27.44
C PHE A 32 5.28 45.07 27.37
N LEU A 33 4.10 44.45 27.39
CA LEU A 33 2.82 45.18 27.34
C LEU A 33 2.49 45.92 28.66
N LYS A 34 3.04 45.50 29.81
CA LYS A 34 2.86 46.22 31.09
C LYS A 34 3.57 47.58 31.14
N LYS A 35 4.52 47.85 30.23
CA LYS A 35 5.36 49.06 30.22
C LYS A 35 4.84 50.15 29.27
N ALA A 36 3.53 50.25 29.05
CA ALA A 36 2.94 51.38 28.32
C ALA A 36 2.89 52.64 29.21
N PRO A 37 3.59 53.74 28.87
CA PRO A 37 3.75 54.87 29.78
C PRO A 37 2.45 55.69 29.92
N LYS A 38 1.98 55.87 31.16
CA LYS A 38 0.86 56.77 31.52
C LYS A 38 1.17 58.27 31.25
N THR A 39 2.40 58.60 30.82
CA THR A 39 2.92 59.96 30.63
C THR A 39 2.38 60.71 29.40
N PHE A 40 1.81 60.00 28.41
CA PHE A 40 1.37 60.62 27.16
C PHE A 40 0.19 61.60 27.33
N SER A 41 -0.66 61.40 28.34
CA SER A 41 -1.80 62.30 28.62
C SER A 41 -1.36 63.68 29.11
N TYR A 42 -0.29 63.74 29.89
CA TYR A 42 0.25 64.99 30.43
C TYR A 42 0.88 65.85 29.31
N ILE A 43 1.59 65.21 28.39
CA ILE A 43 2.25 65.88 27.25
C ILE A 43 1.22 66.50 26.30
N LYS A 44 0.11 65.81 25.98
CA LYS A 44 -0.96 66.36 25.13
C LYS A 44 -1.59 67.64 25.70
N LYS A 45 -1.82 67.66 27.02
CA LYS A 45 -2.42 68.81 27.71
C LYS A 45 -1.48 70.02 27.62
N ASN A 46 -0.24 69.85 28.07
CA ASN A 46 0.73 70.95 28.10
C ASN A 46 1.07 71.49 26.70
N TYR A 47 1.19 70.61 25.71
CA TYR A 47 1.48 71.00 24.34
C TYR A 47 0.30 71.76 23.69
N SER A 48 -0.94 71.32 23.92
CA SER A 48 -2.14 72.01 23.42
C SER A 48 -2.32 73.38 24.08
N THR A 49 -2.02 73.49 25.39
CA THR A 49 -2.08 74.78 26.11
C THR A 49 -1.04 75.77 25.60
N SER A 50 0.19 75.33 25.30
CA SER A 50 1.23 76.20 24.72
C SER A 50 0.84 76.67 23.31
N LEU A 51 0.25 75.81 22.49
CA LEU A 51 -0.27 76.16 21.16
C LEU A 51 -1.41 77.17 21.23
N LEU A 52 -2.33 77.01 22.18
CA LEU A 52 -3.46 77.92 22.37
C LEU A 52 -3.00 79.29 22.91
N SER A 53 -2.11 79.31 23.90
CA SER A 53 -1.59 80.56 24.48
C SER A 53 -0.79 81.37 23.45
N LEU A 54 -0.04 80.70 22.56
CA LEU A 54 0.70 81.35 21.49
C LEU A 54 -0.21 81.89 20.38
N ALA A 55 -1.31 81.18 20.07
CA ALA A 55 -2.30 81.64 19.10
C ALA A 55 -3.16 82.81 19.62
N ALA A 56 -3.36 82.90 20.94
CA ALA A 56 -4.19 83.92 21.59
C ALA A 56 -3.46 85.27 21.81
N SER A 57 -2.13 85.30 21.81
CA SER A 57 -1.37 86.54 22.05
C SER A 57 -1.32 87.44 20.81
N LYS A 58 -1.99 88.59 20.88
CA LYS A 58 -2.21 89.54 19.76
C LYS A 58 -1.16 90.67 19.68
N LYS A 59 0.15 90.37 19.80
CA LYS A 59 1.24 91.34 19.62
C LYS A 59 2.21 90.91 18.50
N MET A 60 2.36 91.76 17.47
CA MET A 60 3.31 91.59 16.37
C MET A 60 4.76 91.73 16.89
N ILE A 61 5.52 90.64 16.90
CA ILE A 61 6.98 90.65 17.03
C ILE A 61 7.57 89.82 15.89
N LYS A 62 8.57 90.40 15.22
CA LYS A 62 9.15 90.02 13.91
C LYS A 62 10.14 88.85 13.99
N ILE A 63 9.89 87.86 14.85
CA ILE A 63 10.59 86.56 14.88
C ILE A 63 9.53 85.49 15.13
N ARG A 64 8.99 84.91 14.06
CA ARG A 64 8.14 83.72 14.15
C ARG A 64 9.04 82.50 13.96
N PRO A 65 9.11 81.53 14.90
CA PRO A 65 9.69 80.24 14.58
C PRO A 65 8.89 79.62 13.42
N ILE A 66 9.59 79.27 12.35
CA ILE A 66 9.03 78.84 11.04
C ILE A 66 8.01 77.69 11.17
N ALA A 67 8.05 76.91 12.26
CA ALA A 67 7.13 75.80 12.55
C ALA A 67 5.69 76.20 13.00
N PHE A 68 5.39 77.48 13.19
CA PHE A 68 4.08 77.96 13.70
C PHE A 68 3.43 79.07 12.84
N GLY A 69 3.81 79.17 11.56
CA GLY A 69 3.40 80.25 10.65
C GLY A 69 2.05 80.12 9.93
N GLU A 70 1.24 79.08 10.16
CA GLU A 70 0.05 78.80 9.33
C GLU A 70 -1.29 78.81 10.10
N THR A 71 -2.36 79.22 9.40
CA THR A 71 -3.71 79.61 9.88
C THR A 71 -4.60 78.49 10.45
N ASN A 72 -4.04 77.36 10.92
CA ASN A 72 -4.86 76.18 11.28
C ASN A 72 -4.53 75.54 12.64
N THR A 73 -4.27 76.37 13.66
CA THR A 73 -4.01 75.93 15.05
C THR A 73 -5.14 75.09 15.63
N LYS A 74 -6.41 75.44 15.34
CA LYS A 74 -7.60 74.69 15.75
C LYS A 74 -7.59 73.24 15.25
N THR A 75 -7.22 73.02 14.00
CA THR A 75 -7.17 71.69 13.37
C THR A 75 -6.03 70.85 13.93
N ARG A 76 -4.88 71.47 14.22
CA ARG A 76 -3.73 70.79 14.87
C ARG A 76 -4.08 70.31 16.28
N ILE A 77 -4.70 71.17 17.09
CA ILE A 77 -5.14 70.80 18.45
C ILE A 77 -6.20 69.68 18.38
N LYS A 78 -7.16 69.79 17.47
CA LYS A 78 -8.19 68.75 17.27
C LYS A 78 -7.56 67.40 16.90
N ASN A 79 -6.56 67.36 16.01
CA ASN A 79 -5.87 66.12 15.63
C ASN A 79 -5.03 65.54 16.77
N VAL A 80 -4.36 66.37 17.58
CA VAL A 80 -3.62 65.91 18.78
C VAL A 80 -4.56 65.28 19.82
N LEU A 81 -5.72 65.91 20.03
CA LEU A 81 -6.76 65.38 20.93
C LEU A 81 -7.40 64.10 20.38
N ASN A 82 -7.67 64.03 19.07
CA ASN A 82 -8.28 62.85 18.41
C ASN A 82 -7.32 61.67 18.18
N TYR A 83 -6.03 61.80 18.49
CA TYR A 83 -5.08 60.68 18.40
C TYR A 83 -5.44 59.58 19.42
N LYS A 84 -6.19 58.57 18.98
CA LYS A 84 -6.52 57.36 19.76
C LYS A 84 -5.29 56.47 19.85
N LYS A 85 -4.96 56.02 21.07
CA LYS A 85 -3.73 55.26 21.33
C LYS A 85 -3.69 54.00 20.44
N PRO A 86 -2.57 53.70 19.75
CA PRO A 86 -2.45 52.50 18.92
C PRO A 86 -2.44 51.21 19.74
N VAL A 87 -2.49 51.29 21.07
CA VAL A 87 -2.46 50.16 22.01
C VAL A 87 -3.50 49.10 21.64
N PHE A 88 -4.71 49.49 21.23
CA PHE A 88 -5.73 48.52 20.81
C PHE A 88 -5.31 47.75 19.54
N TRP A 89 -4.79 48.45 18.52
CA TRP A 89 -4.31 47.84 17.28
C TRP A 89 -3.05 47.01 17.47
N VAL A 90 -2.15 47.44 18.36
CA VAL A 90 -0.94 46.69 18.72
C VAL A 90 -1.31 45.39 19.45
N VAL A 91 -2.29 45.45 20.37
CA VAL A 91 -2.77 44.23 21.06
C VAL A 91 -3.43 43.28 20.06
N LEU A 92 -4.32 43.78 19.20
CA LEU A 92 -4.99 42.96 18.19
C LEU A 92 -4.00 42.27 17.24
N ALA A 93 -3.00 43.00 16.72
CA ALA A 93 -1.95 42.43 15.88
C ALA A 93 -1.11 41.39 16.63
N SER A 94 -0.76 41.65 17.91
CA SER A 94 0.02 40.71 18.71
C SER A 94 -0.72 39.39 18.94
N THR A 95 -2.03 39.43 19.19
CA THR A 95 -2.84 38.21 19.40
C THR A 95 -2.91 37.36 18.14
N ILE A 96 -3.15 37.97 16.98
CA ILE A 96 -3.18 37.27 15.69
C ILE A 96 -1.83 36.61 15.38
N THR A 97 -0.73 37.29 15.73
CA THR A 97 0.63 36.74 15.52
C THR A 97 0.85 35.51 16.40
N VAL A 98 0.38 35.55 17.65
CA VAL A 98 0.49 34.41 18.58
C VAL A 98 -0.37 33.23 18.12
N GLU A 99 -1.60 33.46 17.65
CA GLU A 99 -2.44 32.40 17.08
C GLU A 99 -1.80 31.77 15.84
N GLY A 100 -1.26 32.59 14.93
CA GLY A 100 -0.56 32.11 13.73
C GLY A 100 0.68 31.27 14.07
N VAL A 101 1.52 31.73 15.01
CA VAL A 101 2.69 30.96 15.48
C VAL A 101 2.26 29.67 16.19
N SER A 102 1.18 29.70 16.97
CA SER A 102 0.66 28.51 17.65
C SER A 102 0.15 27.47 16.66
N ILE A 103 -0.59 27.88 15.63
CA ILE A 103 -1.05 26.99 14.55
C ILE A 103 0.14 26.44 13.76
N ALA A 104 1.12 27.29 13.43
CA ALA A 104 2.32 26.88 12.72
C ALA A 104 3.16 25.85 13.50
N LEU A 105 3.28 26.02 14.83
CA LEU A 105 4.00 25.08 15.72
C LEU A 105 3.19 23.82 16.05
N MET A 106 1.85 23.88 16.06
CA MET A 106 0.98 22.70 16.23
C MET A 106 0.89 21.83 14.97
N THR A 107 1.25 22.38 13.81
CA THR A 107 1.28 21.61 12.56
C THR A 107 2.55 20.76 12.53
N ASN A 108 2.52 19.62 13.24
CA ASN A 108 3.54 18.60 13.10
C ASN A 108 3.45 18.00 11.69
N PRO A 109 4.54 17.87 10.91
CA PRO A 109 4.49 17.11 9.67
C PRO A 109 4.04 15.68 9.95
N ILE A 110 3.19 15.16 9.07
CA ILE A 110 2.82 13.74 9.08
C ILE A 110 4.10 12.94 8.82
N ASN A 111 4.55 12.21 9.84
CA ASN A 111 5.79 11.43 9.88
C ASN A 111 5.71 10.11 9.09
N ILE A 112 5.12 10.12 7.89
CA ILE A 112 5.15 8.94 6.99
C ILE A 112 6.47 8.91 6.19
N SER A 113 7.14 10.06 6.02
CA SER A 113 8.38 10.18 5.24
C SER A 113 9.69 9.94 6.01
N THR A 114 9.62 9.65 7.30
CA THR A 114 10.81 9.61 8.17
C THR A 114 11.45 8.23 8.14
N ASP A 115 10.65 7.15 8.15
CA ASP A 115 11.15 5.77 8.02
C ASP A 115 11.73 5.48 6.62
N GLU A 116 11.10 5.95 5.54
CA GLU A 116 11.62 5.76 4.18
C GLU A 116 12.94 6.51 3.94
N LYS A 117 13.05 7.74 4.47
CA LYS A 117 14.30 8.51 4.41
C LYS A 117 15.38 7.88 5.27
N ASP A 118 15.04 7.37 6.45
CA ASP A 118 15.99 6.71 7.34
C ASP A 118 16.54 5.42 6.70
N PHE A 119 15.66 4.63 6.08
CA PHE A 119 16.04 3.46 5.31
C PHE A 119 16.95 3.81 4.13
N ALA A 120 16.56 4.79 3.30
CA ALA A 120 17.33 5.19 2.14
C ALA A 120 18.73 5.69 2.52
N ASN A 121 18.84 6.45 3.61
CA ASN A 121 20.13 6.90 4.12
C ASN A 121 20.99 5.72 4.62
N LYS A 122 20.41 4.82 5.41
CA LYS A 122 21.09 3.64 5.94
C LYS A 122 21.64 2.74 4.85
N ILE A 123 20.82 2.38 3.86
CA ILE A 123 21.24 1.45 2.80
C ILE A 123 22.25 2.09 1.84
N TYR A 124 22.23 3.41 1.70
CA TYR A 124 23.18 4.16 0.86
C TYR A 124 24.63 4.08 1.37
N GLU A 125 24.86 3.91 2.68
CA GLU A 125 26.20 3.73 3.24
C GLU A 125 26.95 2.53 2.63
N TYR A 126 26.19 1.53 2.18
CA TYR A 126 26.72 0.34 1.53
C TYR A 126 26.92 0.50 0.02
N ARG A 127 26.69 1.69 -0.57
CA ARG A 127 26.97 1.93 -2.00
C ARG A 127 28.42 1.55 -2.35
N THR A 128 28.58 0.84 -3.46
CA THR A 128 29.88 0.33 -3.92
C THR A 128 29.99 0.34 -5.45
N PRO A 129 31.12 0.81 -6.03
CA PRO A 129 31.34 0.71 -7.47
C PRO A 129 31.52 -0.73 -7.96
N TYR A 130 31.97 -1.62 -7.07
CA TYR A 130 32.37 -2.99 -7.39
C TYR A 130 31.55 -4.01 -6.58
N VAL A 131 30.97 -4.99 -7.26
CA VAL A 131 30.17 -6.10 -6.72
C VAL A 131 31.02 -7.04 -5.86
N GLU A 132 32.33 -7.08 -6.12
CA GLU A 132 33.37 -7.79 -5.37
C GLU A 132 33.54 -7.30 -3.92
N ASN A 133 32.92 -6.16 -3.56
CA ASN A 133 32.87 -5.74 -2.17
C ASN A 133 31.82 -6.56 -1.40
N ASN A 134 32.17 -7.81 -1.07
CA ASN A 134 31.27 -8.77 -0.44
C ASN A 134 30.59 -8.21 0.81
N SER A 135 31.32 -7.48 1.65
CA SER A 135 30.78 -6.88 2.88
C SER A 135 29.62 -5.93 2.59
N LYS A 136 29.84 -4.98 1.68
CA LYS A 136 28.81 -4.03 1.26
C LYS A 136 27.65 -4.70 0.54
N VAL A 137 27.92 -5.59 -0.42
CA VAL A 137 26.88 -6.26 -1.21
C VAL A 137 25.99 -7.16 -0.35
N VAL A 138 26.57 -7.90 0.61
CA VAL A 138 25.79 -8.72 1.55
C VAL A 138 24.91 -7.85 2.44
N ASN A 139 25.41 -6.71 2.92
CA ASN A 139 24.62 -5.80 3.74
C ASN A 139 23.48 -5.16 2.95
N ILE A 140 23.70 -4.75 1.69
CA ILE A 140 22.62 -4.33 0.79
C ILE A 140 21.57 -5.43 0.71
N ALA A 141 21.96 -6.66 0.36
CA ALA A 141 21.03 -7.76 0.14
C ALA A 141 20.20 -8.13 1.39
N LYS A 142 20.77 -7.99 2.59
CA LYS A 142 20.10 -8.27 3.87
C LYS A 142 19.10 -7.20 4.28
N GLU A 143 19.35 -5.94 3.92
CA GLU A 143 18.52 -4.79 4.31
C GLU A 143 17.34 -4.60 3.35
N LEU A 144 17.34 -5.22 2.16
CA LEU A 144 16.25 -5.07 1.20
C LEU A 144 14.91 -5.55 1.78
N PRO A 145 13.81 -4.79 1.55
CA PRO A 145 12.49 -5.22 1.97
C PRO A 145 12.06 -6.45 1.17
N VAL A 146 11.79 -7.54 1.87
CA VAL A 146 11.27 -8.79 1.29
C VAL A 146 10.11 -9.31 2.15
N PRO A 147 9.14 -10.02 1.55
CA PRO A 147 8.04 -10.59 2.31
C PRO A 147 8.56 -11.55 3.39
N GLU A 148 7.94 -11.55 4.58
CA GLU A 148 8.34 -12.41 5.73
C GLU A 148 8.43 -13.90 5.38
N ALA A 149 7.71 -14.33 4.34
CA ALA A 149 7.76 -15.67 3.78
C ALA A 149 9.09 -16.06 3.13
N LEU A 150 10.01 -15.11 2.90
CA LEU A 150 11.31 -15.31 2.27
C LEU A 150 12.42 -15.16 3.32
N ASN A 151 13.06 -16.27 3.68
CA ASN A 151 14.16 -16.27 4.62
C ASN A 151 15.49 -16.11 3.87
N PHE A 152 16.16 -14.97 4.05
CA PHE A 152 17.48 -14.75 3.46
C PHE A 152 18.46 -15.85 3.89
N THR A 153 19.17 -16.45 2.93
CA THR A 153 20.10 -17.55 3.19
C THR A 153 21.54 -17.15 2.87
N LYS A 154 21.82 -16.80 1.61
CA LYS A 154 23.19 -16.54 1.15
C LYS A 154 23.22 -15.61 -0.06
N VAL A 155 24.40 -15.03 -0.27
CA VAL A 155 24.78 -14.26 -1.46
C VAL A 155 25.96 -14.95 -2.13
N GLN A 156 25.92 -15.08 -3.45
CA GLN A 156 27.03 -15.57 -4.27
C GLN A 156 27.33 -14.58 -5.39
N LEU A 157 28.62 -14.34 -5.62
CA LEU A 157 29.11 -13.41 -6.63
C LEU A 157 29.77 -14.20 -7.75
N PHE A 158 29.51 -13.82 -8.99
CA PHE A 158 30.11 -14.40 -10.18
C PHE A 158 30.79 -13.29 -10.97
N THR A 159 32.09 -13.14 -10.74
CA THR A 159 32.92 -12.04 -11.25
C THR A 159 34.12 -12.52 -12.06
N ASP A 160 34.18 -13.82 -12.38
CA ASP A 160 35.29 -14.41 -13.14
C ASP A 160 35.30 -13.95 -14.61
N LYS A 161 34.12 -13.67 -15.17
CA LYS A 161 33.94 -13.20 -16.55
C LYS A 161 32.65 -12.40 -16.67
N GLU A 162 32.68 -11.32 -17.44
CA GLU A 162 31.48 -10.56 -17.78
C GLU A 162 30.47 -11.39 -18.60
N PRO A 163 29.15 -11.22 -18.39
CA PRO A 163 28.52 -10.24 -17.50
C PRO A 163 28.62 -10.63 -16.02
N TYR A 164 28.92 -9.66 -15.15
CA TYR A 164 29.01 -9.91 -13.70
C TYR A 164 27.63 -10.12 -13.10
N SER A 165 27.48 -11.19 -12.32
CA SER A 165 26.19 -11.56 -11.74
C SER A 165 26.23 -11.78 -10.24
N LEU A 166 25.10 -11.47 -9.61
CA LEU A 166 24.88 -11.53 -8.17
C LEU A 166 23.67 -12.42 -7.90
N HIS A 167 23.88 -13.49 -7.15
CA HIS A 167 22.83 -14.43 -6.77
C HIS A 167 22.46 -14.22 -5.30
N ILE A 168 21.19 -13.94 -5.02
CA ILE A 168 20.66 -13.84 -3.66
C ILE A 168 19.70 -15.01 -3.45
N THR A 169 20.00 -15.88 -2.50
CA THR A 169 19.18 -17.05 -2.19
C THR A 169 18.28 -16.79 -0.98
N TYR A 170 16.98 -17.02 -1.16
CA TYR A 170 15.98 -17.05 -0.12
C TYR A 170 15.42 -18.46 0.03
N GLN A 171 15.37 -18.96 1.26
CA GLN A 171 14.65 -20.16 1.60
C GLN A 171 13.18 -19.82 1.80
N THR A 172 12.30 -20.61 1.19
CA THR A 172 10.85 -20.42 1.28
C THR A 172 10.12 -21.75 1.07
N THR A 173 8.79 -21.73 0.98
CA THR A 173 8.01 -22.93 0.63
C THR A 173 7.76 -22.99 -0.86
N LYS A 174 7.57 -24.19 -1.42
CA LYS A 174 7.20 -24.37 -2.82
C LYS A 174 5.94 -23.59 -3.26
N LYS A 175 5.00 -23.38 -2.33
CA LYS A 175 3.77 -22.59 -2.54
C LYS A 175 4.09 -21.11 -2.78
N ILE A 176 4.94 -20.54 -1.92
CA ILE A 176 5.41 -19.15 -2.03
C ILE A 176 6.31 -18.97 -3.25
N GLN A 177 7.24 -19.90 -3.47
CA GLN A 177 8.10 -19.92 -4.65
C GLN A 177 7.28 -19.84 -5.95
N ARG A 178 6.21 -20.65 -6.09
CA ARG A 178 5.31 -20.62 -7.25
C ARG A 178 4.48 -19.34 -7.34
N SER A 179 4.01 -18.80 -6.21
CA SER A 179 3.30 -17.51 -6.18
C SER A 179 4.14 -16.41 -6.85
N PHE A 180 5.44 -16.38 -6.58
CA PHE A 180 6.36 -15.42 -7.19
C PHE A 180 6.74 -15.75 -8.64
N LEU A 181 6.36 -16.89 -9.20
CA LEU A 181 6.54 -17.16 -10.64
C LEU A 181 5.44 -16.52 -11.50
N GLU A 182 4.28 -16.22 -10.91
CA GLU A 182 3.24 -15.45 -11.59
C GLU A 182 3.73 -14.01 -11.79
N THR A 183 3.68 -13.51 -13.03
CA THR A 183 4.25 -12.20 -13.41
C THR A 183 3.72 -11.03 -12.60
N GLY A 184 2.49 -11.12 -12.07
CA GLY A 184 1.92 -10.09 -11.20
C GLY A 184 2.61 -9.97 -9.83
N ASN A 185 3.22 -11.02 -9.31
CA ASN A 185 3.72 -11.04 -7.93
C ASN A 185 5.22 -10.75 -7.81
N GLN A 186 5.90 -10.45 -8.92
CA GLN A 186 7.35 -10.26 -8.94
C GLN A 186 7.81 -8.83 -8.63
N SER A 187 6.88 -7.89 -8.42
CA SER A 187 7.21 -6.47 -8.30
C SER A 187 8.19 -6.14 -7.16
N THR A 188 8.22 -6.95 -6.09
CA THR A 188 9.21 -6.76 -5.02
C THR A 188 10.64 -7.06 -5.50
N PHE A 189 10.83 -8.07 -6.35
CA PHE A 189 12.14 -8.36 -6.94
C PHE A 189 12.55 -7.31 -7.96
N ASP A 190 11.59 -6.73 -8.69
CA ASP A 190 11.83 -5.61 -9.60
C ASP A 190 12.31 -4.37 -8.85
N GLN A 191 11.59 -4.00 -7.78
CA GLN A 191 11.93 -2.92 -6.87
C GLN A 191 13.33 -3.10 -6.28
N ASN A 192 13.59 -4.29 -5.72
CA ASN A 192 14.86 -4.60 -5.07
C ASN A 192 16.02 -4.63 -6.06
N ALA A 193 15.83 -5.15 -7.28
CA ALA A 193 16.83 -5.07 -8.33
C ALA A 193 17.15 -3.61 -8.68
N ALA A 194 16.15 -2.73 -8.79
CA ALA A 194 16.37 -1.32 -9.08
C ALA A 194 17.19 -0.62 -7.99
N ILE A 195 16.89 -0.89 -6.72
CA ILE A 195 17.67 -0.37 -5.58
C ILE A 195 19.11 -0.87 -5.66
N MET A 196 19.31 -2.15 -5.93
CA MET A 196 20.65 -2.73 -6.03
C MET A 196 21.46 -2.21 -7.22
N PHE A 197 20.84 -2.03 -8.40
CA PHE A 197 21.52 -1.44 -9.56
C PHE A 197 21.87 0.04 -9.36
N ALA A 198 21.16 0.75 -8.49
CA ALA A 198 21.54 2.08 -8.04
C ALA A 198 22.72 2.05 -7.05
N LEU A 199 22.82 1.02 -6.20
CA LEU A 199 23.84 0.95 -5.15
C LEU A 199 25.12 0.18 -5.54
N ILE A 200 25.09 -0.64 -6.58
CA ILE A 200 26.22 -1.46 -7.03
C ILE A 200 26.54 -1.09 -8.47
N GLY A 201 27.76 -0.65 -8.75
CA GLY A 201 28.12 -0.02 -10.03
C GLY A 201 28.31 -0.99 -11.20
N ASN A 202 29.12 -2.03 -11.03
CA ASN A 202 29.57 -2.93 -12.11
C ASN A 202 28.75 -4.22 -12.26
N VAL A 203 27.66 -4.43 -11.50
CA VAL A 203 26.84 -5.63 -11.64
C VAL A 203 25.89 -5.52 -12.84
N ASP A 204 25.84 -6.55 -13.68
CA ASP A 204 25.00 -6.60 -14.88
C ASP A 204 23.69 -7.35 -14.64
N GLN A 205 23.74 -8.40 -13.82
CA GLN A 205 22.62 -9.30 -13.58
C GLN A 205 22.43 -9.59 -12.08
N ILE A 206 21.19 -9.49 -11.62
CA ILE A 206 20.79 -9.88 -10.27
C ILE A 206 19.80 -11.03 -10.40
N ASN A 207 20.12 -12.15 -9.77
CA ASN A 207 19.34 -13.37 -9.79
C ASN A 207 18.83 -13.65 -8.38
N PHE A 208 17.52 -13.51 -8.17
CA PHE A 208 16.89 -13.92 -6.93
C PHE A 208 16.53 -15.40 -7.02
N ILE A 209 17.15 -16.20 -6.17
CA ILE A 209 16.97 -17.64 -6.11
C ILE A 209 16.02 -17.94 -4.96
N LEU A 210 14.84 -18.44 -5.29
CA LEU A 210 13.88 -18.94 -4.32
C LEU A 210 14.11 -20.45 -4.19
N SER A 211 14.50 -20.91 -3.00
CA SER A 211 14.77 -22.33 -2.72
C SER A 211 13.71 -22.89 -1.79
N ASP A 212 13.10 -24.01 -2.16
CA ASP A 212 12.22 -24.78 -1.28
C ASP A 212 12.96 -25.88 -0.49
N GLY A 213 14.29 -25.90 -0.57
CA GLY A 213 15.17 -26.93 -0.03
C GLY A 213 15.45 -28.08 -1.00
N ASN A 214 14.61 -28.30 -2.01
CA ASN A 214 14.75 -29.37 -3.00
C ASN A 214 14.95 -28.84 -4.43
N ASN A 215 14.32 -27.72 -4.77
CA ASN A 215 14.36 -27.07 -6.07
C ASN A 215 14.61 -25.57 -5.91
N GLU A 216 15.36 -25.03 -6.85
CA GLU A 216 15.63 -23.61 -6.95
C GLU A 216 14.87 -23.02 -8.15
N GLN A 217 14.28 -21.84 -7.94
CA GLN A 217 13.66 -21.05 -9.00
C GLN A 217 14.38 -19.71 -9.08
N LEU A 218 14.73 -19.31 -10.30
CA LEU A 218 15.56 -18.14 -10.55
C LEU A 218 14.73 -17.04 -11.19
N LEU A 219 14.72 -15.88 -10.54
CA LEU A 219 14.13 -14.65 -11.04
C LEU A 219 15.26 -13.68 -11.42
N GLN A 220 15.56 -13.61 -12.71
CA GLN A 220 16.63 -12.75 -13.23
C GLN A 220 16.14 -11.34 -13.54
N ARG A 221 16.95 -10.34 -13.17
CA ARG A 221 16.83 -8.95 -13.59
C ARG A 221 18.15 -8.43 -14.11
N THR A 222 18.09 -7.64 -15.18
CA THR A 222 19.28 -7.07 -15.81
C THR A 222 19.33 -5.57 -15.63
N ARG A 223 20.54 -4.99 -15.56
CA ARG A 223 20.73 -3.55 -15.49
C ARG A 223 20.08 -2.85 -16.68
N ALA A 224 20.24 -3.42 -17.88
CA ALA A 224 19.66 -2.89 -19.11
C ALA A 224 18.12 -2.81 -19.04
N TRP A 225 17.44 -3.87 -18.60
CA TRP A 225 16.00 -3.87 -18.43
C TRP A 225 15.54 -2.81 -17.41
N THR A 226 16.24 -2.71 -16.28
CA THR A 226 15.84 -1.81 -15.19
C THR A 226 16.06 -0.34 -15.56
N ASN A 227 17.20 -0.01 -16.17
CA ASN A 227 17.48 1.34 -16.67
C ASN A 227 16.46 1.78 -17.74
N ASN A 228 16.06 0.85 -18.63
CA ASN A 228 15.01 1.13 -19.61
C ASN A 228 13.65 1.36 -18.93
N THR A 229 13.29 0.51 -17.95
CA THR A 229 12.03 0.60 -17.18
C THR A 229 11.91 1.93 -16.42
N MET A 230 13.03 2.44 -15.92
CA MET A 230 13.13 3.71 -15.19
C MET A 230 13.46 4.91 -16.10
N ALA A 231 13.71 4.66 -17.40
CA ALA A 231 14.14 5.64 -18.39
C ALA A 231 15.38 6.47 -17.97
N LYS A 232 16.28 5.89 -17.17
CA LYS A 232 17.50 6.54 -16.67
C LYS A 232 18.56 5.54 -16.23
N ASP A 233 19.80 6.00 -16.14
CA ASP A 233 20.90 5.24 -15.54
C ASP A 233 20.82 5.32 -14.01
N LEU A 234 20.46 4.21 -13.37
CA LEU A 234 20.24 4.13 -11.92
C LEU A 234 21.53 4.39 -11.11
N TRP A 235 22.68 3.92 -11.58
CA TRP A 235 23.95 4.08 -10.87
C TRP A 235 24.42 5.54 -10.90
N LYS A 236 24.30 6.19 -12.06
CA LYS A 236 24.64 7.63 -12.19
C LYS A 236 23.66 8.52 -11.44
N SER A 237 22.38 8.18 -11.44
CA SER A 237 21.34 8.97 -10.76
C SER A 237 21.45 8.94 -9.24
N SER A 238 22.19 7.97 -8.69
CA SER A 238 22.41 7.78 -7.25
C SER A 238 23.83 8.18 -6.81
N ASP A 239 24.51 9.02 -7.58
CA ASP A 239 25.91 9.40 -7.27
C ASP A 239 26.06 10.17 -5.95
N THR A 240 24.99 10.82 -5.48
CA THR A 240 24.93 11.47 -4.17
C THR A 240 23.82 10.85 -3.31
N ALA A 241 23.94 10.96 -1.98
CA ALA A 241 22.91 10.46 -1.05
C ALA A 241 21.53 11.06 -1.36
N GLN A 242 21.47 12.38 -1.60
CA GLN A 242 20.23 13.07 -1.98
C GLN A 242 19.68 12.59 -3.34
N GLY A 243 20.57 12.34 -4.31
CA GLY A 243 20.20 11.74 -5.59
C GLY A 243 19.61 10.34 -5.43
N PHE A 244 20.23 9.51 -4.58
CA PHE A 244 19.71 8.19 -4.24
C PHE A 244 18.37 8.27 -3.51
N THR A 245 18.18 9.13 -2.51
CA THR A 245 16.88 9.29 -1.84
C THR A 245 15.77 9.67 -2.82
N THR A 246 16.07 10.58 -3.75
CA THR A 246 15.12 10.97 -4.80
C THR A 246 14.78 9.78 -5.69
N LEU A 247 15.81 9.05 -6.14
CA LEU A 247 15.65 7.87 -6.97
C LEU A 247 14.90 6.74 -6.24
N TYR A 248 15.18 6.53 -4.96
CA TYR A 248 14.53 5.54 -4.11
C TYR A 248 13.03 5.78 -4.07
N ASN A 249 12.59 7.03 -3.83
CA ASN A 249 11.17 7.37 -3.84
C ASN A 249 10.51 7.14 -5.22
N GLU A 250 11.22 7.42 -6.31
CA GLU A 250 10.74 7.10 -7.66
C GLU A 250 10.59 5.59 -7.88
N ILE A 251 11.55 4.79 -7.40
CA ILE A 251 11.51 3.31 -7.47
C ILE A 251 10.30 2.80 -6.68
N MET A 252 10.12 3.25 -5.43
CA MET A 252 9.00 2.85 -4.56
C MET A 252 7.63 3.25 -5.15
N SER A 253 7.58 4.36 -5.90
CA SER A 253 6.36 4.79 -6.60
C SER A 253 6.08 3.97 -7.88
N LYS A 254 7.14 3.54 -8.57
CA LYS A 254 7.06 2.81 -9.84
C LYS A 254 6.63 1.35 -9.64
N PHE A 255 7.20 0.67 -8.66
CA PHE A 255 6.95 -0.73 -8.38
C PHE A 255 5.97 -0.86 -7.22
N ILE A 256 4.85 -1.54 -7.43
CA ILE A 256 3.79 -1.65 -6.43
C ILE A 256 4.02 -2.96 -5.69
N THR A 257 4.33 -2.87 -4.41
CA THR A 257 4.59 -4.01 -3.53
C THR A 257 3.54 -4.10 -2.42
N TYR A 258 3.61 -5.17 -1.61
CA TYR A 258 2.70 -5.36 -0.48
C TYR A 258 2.71 -4.16 0.49
N ASP A 259 3.90 -3.59 0.70
CA ASP A 259 4.11 -2.43 1.58
C ASP A 259 3.54 -1.13 1.01
N SER A 260 3.23 -1.09 -0.30
CA SER A 260 2.64 0.09 -0.94
C SER A 260 1.18 0.33 -0.55
N LEU A 261 0.50 -0.64 0.09
CA LEU A 261 -0.92 -0.51 0.42
C LEU A 261 -1.19 0.70 1.33
N TYR A 262 -0.48 0.81 2.45
CA TYR A 262 -0.70 1.87 3.42
C TYR A 262 -0.41 3.28 2.85
N PRO A 263 0.71 3.52 2.14
CA PRO A 263 0.94 4.79 1.43
C PRO A 263 -0.16 5.13 0.42
N LEU A 264 -0.65 4.16 -0.36
CA LEU A 264 -1.70 4.38 -1.36
C LEU A 264 -3.05 4.74 -0.72
N LEU A 265 -3.39 4.14 0.42
CA LEU A 265 -4.59 4.51 1.18
C LEU A 265 -4.56 5.96 1.68
N ASN A 266 -3.36 6.49 1.93
CA ASN A 266 -3.15 7.84 2.46
C ASN A 266 -2.77 8.88 1.39
N SER A 267 -2.59 8.50 0.12
CA SER A 267 -2.10 9.40 -0.94
C SER A 267 -3.17 10.30 -1.57
N GLY A 268 -4.45 10.07 -1.26
CA GLY A 268 -5.57 10.79 -1.86
C GLY A 268 -5.66 12.26 -1.48
N LYS A 269 -6.33 13.06 -2.32
CA LYS A 269 -6.59 14.48 -2.03
C LYS A 269 -7.70 14.58 -0.99
N LYS A 270 -7.38 15.09 0.20
CA LYS A 270 -8.39 15.34 1.26
C LYS A 270 -9.53 16.19 0.72
N THR A 271 -10.75 15.73 0.98
CA THR A 271 -11.98 16.43 0.61
C THR A 271 -12.56 17.16 1.82
N ASN A 272 -13.55 18.03 1.58
CA ASN A 272 -14.31 18.68 2.65
C ASN A 272 -15.46 17.79 3.18
N ILE A 273 -15.55 16.53 2.75
CA ILE A 273 -16.57 15.60 3.20
C ILE A 273 -16.22 15.17 4.62
N GLN A 274 -17.16 15.35 5.55
CA GLN A 274 -17.00 14.89 6.92
C GLN A 274 -17.35 13.40 7.01
N SER A 275 -16.41 12.59 7.49
CA SER A 275 -16.65 11.21 7.90
C SER A 275 -17.20 11.23 9.33
N VAL A 276 -18.50 10.96 9.48
CA VAL A 276 -19.22 11.01 10.77
C VAL A 276 -19.85 9.68 11.16
N ASN A 277 -19.76 8.68 10.28
CA ASN A 277 -20.35 7.36 10.45
C ASN A 277 -19.24 6.32 10.59
N ASP A 278 -19.53 5.21 11.26
CA ASP A 278 -18.62 4.05 11.35
C ASP A 278 -18.36 3.40 9.98
N VAL A 279 -19.30 3.55 9.04
CA VAL A 279 -19.22 3.06 7.66
C VAL A 279 -19.66 4.13 6.66
N PRO A 280 -19.11 4.14 5.43
CA PRO A 280 -19.50 5.11 4.42
C PRO A 280 -20.98 4.95 4.02
N PRO A 281 -21.73 6.05 3.85
CA PRO A 281 -23.14 6.02 3.44
C PRO A 281 -23.29 5.80 1.92
N VAL A 282 -22.73 4.69 1.42
CA VAL A 282 -22.76 4.28 0.01
C VAL A 282 -23.24 2.84 -0.11
N SER A 283 -23.79 2.51 -1.29
CA SER A 283 -24.38 1.19 -1.53
C SER A 283 -23.37 0.05 -1.63
N SER A 284 -22.10 0.33 -1.92
CA SER A 284 -21.04 -0.66 -2.05
C SER A 284 -19.70 -0.04 -1.66
N TYR A 285 -18.95 -0.73 -0.81
CA TYR A 285 -17.59 -0.37 -0.39
C TYR A 285 -16.78 -1.63 -0.10
N GLU A 286 -15.45 -1.50 -0.17
CA GLU A 286 -14.48 -2.50 0.26
C GLU A 286 -13.89 -2.06 1.60
N LYS A 287 -13.87 -2.96 2.60
CA LYS A 287 -13.26 -2.72 3.92
C LYS A 287 -11.83 -3.26 3.91
N VAL A 288 -10.89 -2.46 4.41
CA VAL A 288 -9.47 -2.79 4.50
C VAL A 288 -9.01 -2.61 5.94
N ASP A 289 -8.49 -3.68 6.54
CA ASP A 289 -7.93 -3.66 7.88
C ASP A 289 -6.39 -3.74 7.75
N THR A 290 -5.68 -2.70 8.17
CA THR A 290 -4.20 -2.63 8.10
C THR A 290 -3.63 -1.77 9.24
N ASN A 291 -2.56 -2.23 9.90
CA ASN A 291 -1.91 -1.54 11.03
C ASN A 291 -2.87 -1.16 12.18
N ASP A 292 -3.83 -2.03 12.52
CA ASP A 292 -4.92 -1.76 13.49
C ASP A 292 -5.85 -0.59 13.11
N GLU A 293 -5.79 -0.13 11.86
CA GLU A 293 -6.64 0.91 11.32
C GLU A 293 -7.59 0.35 10.26
N VAL A 294 -8.78 0.94 10.19
CA VAL A 294 -9.83 0.55 9.25
C VAL A 294 -9.99 1.62 8.18
N TYR A 295 -9.94 1.18 6.92
CA TYR A 295 -10.18 2.01 5.76
C TYR A 295 -11.34 1.44 4.94
N TYR A 296 -12.07 2.34 4.28
CA TYR A 296 -13.12 2.00 3.34
C TYR A 296 -12.83 2.60 1.97
N ILE A 297 -12.94 1.78 0.93
CA ILE A 297 -12.68 2.19 -0.44
C ILE A 297 -13.95 2.01 -1.25
N TYR A 298 -14.36 3.04 -1.98
CA TYR A 298 -15.61 2.98 -2.72
C TYR A 298 -15.67 3.93 -3.92
N THR A 299 -16.64 3.68 -4.77
CA THR A 299 -16.98 4.53 -5.92
C THR A 299 -18.24 5.32 -5.61
N LYS A 300 -18.25 6.61 -5.96
CA LYS A 300 -19.45 7.45 -5.88
C LYS A 300 -19.52 8.33 -7.12
N GLY A 301 -20.46 8.01 -8.02
CA GLY A 301 -20.50 8.61 -9.35
C GLY A 301 -19.33 8.13 -10.22
N ARG A 302 -18.57 9.06 -10.82
CA ARG A 302 -17.36 8.76 -11.62
C ARG A 302 -16.05 9.00 -10.85
N LYS A 303 -16.11 9.00 -9.52
CA LYS A 303 -14.98 9.32 -8.64
C LYS A 303 -14.75 8.20 -7.63
N TYR A 304 -13.51 8.08 -7.20
CA TYR A 304 -13.00 7.04 -6.32
C TYR A 304 -12.57 7.65 -4.99
N TYR A 305 -12.89 6.99 -3.88
CA TYR A 305 -12.68 7.53 -2.55
C TYR A 305 -12.04 6.51 -1.61
N VAL A 306 -11.20 7.00 -0.70
CA VAL A 306 -10.75 6.29 0.50
C VAL A 306 -11.24 7.08 1.71
N GLU A 307 -11.95 6.40 2.62
CA GLU A 307 -12.46 6.95 3.86
C GLU A 307 -11.83 6.23 5.04
N LYS A 308 -11.31 7.01 5.99
CA LYS A 308 -10.94 6.55 7.32
C LYS A 308 -11.96 7.14 8.30
N PRO A 309 -12.76 6.29 9.00
CA PRO A 309 -13.84 6.76 9.87
C PRO A 309 -13.39 7.85 10.83
N TYR A 310 -14.19 8.90 10.95
CA TYR A 310 -13.97 10.04 11.85
C TYR A 310 -12.69 10.86 11.59
N GLN A 311 -11.89 10.50 10.59
CA GLN A 311 -10.62 11.18 10.29
C GLN A 311 -10.65 11.91 8.96
N PHE A 312 -10.88 11.21 7.85
CA PHE A 312 -10.85 11.84 6.54
C PHE A 312 -11.62 11.06 5.47
N VAL A 313 -12.03 11.80 4.44
CA VAL A 313 -12.45 11.26 3.15
C VAL A 313 -11.55 11.88 2.09
N SER A 314 -10.83 11.06 1.35
CA SER A 314 -9.89 11.48 0.32
C SER A 314 -10.32 11.00 -1.05
N GLU A 315 -10.33 11.89 -2.04
CA GLU A 315 -10.54 11.53 -3.45
C GLU A 315 -9.23 10.98 -4.02
N ILE A 316 -9.30 9.79 -4.63
CA ILE A 316 -8.16 9.13 -5.28
C ILE A 316 -8.41 9.02 -6.79
N THR A 317 -7.32 8.84 -7.55
CA THR A 317 -7.42 8.62 -9.00
C THR A 317 -7.86 7.18 -9.30
N GLU A 318 -8.39 6.97 -10.51
CA GLU A 318 -8.72 5.63 -11.01
C GLU A 318 -7.50 4.69 -11.01
N GLU A 319 -6.32 5.23 -11.35
CA GLU A 319 -5.07 4.49 -11.31
C GLU A 319 -4.76 4.00 -9.88
N ILE A 320 -4.82 4.89 -8.88
CA ILE A 320 -4.58 4.54 -7.48
C ILE A 320 -5.62 3.52 -6.98
N TYR A 321 -6.89 3.71 -7.34
CA TYR A 321 -7.96 2.77 -7.00
C TYR A 321 -7.68 1.37 -7.56
N GLY A 322 -7.28 1.29 -8.83
CA GLY A 322 -6.90 0.02 -9.46
C GLY A 322 -5.71 -0.66 -8.78
N LYS A 323 -4.68 0.11 -8.39
CA LYS A 323 -3.51 -0.39 -7.66
C LYS A 323 -3.90 -0.95 -6.29
N ILE A 324 -4.70 -0.23 -5.52
CA ILE A 324 -5.16 -0.68 -4.21
C ILE A 324 -6.03 -1.94 -4.34
N HIS A 325 -6.98 -1.96 -5.27
CA HIS A 325 -7.83 -3.12 -5.49
C HIS A 325 -7.03 -4.37 -5.89
N TRP A 326 -6.05 -4.22 -6.79
CA TRP A 326 -5.13 -5.30 -7.15
C TRP A 326 -4.31 -5.81 -5.95
N LEU A 327 -3.82 -4.91 -5.11
CA LEU A 327 -3.12 -5.26 -3.88
C LEU A 327 -4.02 -6.04 -2.94
N LEU A 328 -5.23 -5.56 -2.64
CA LEU A 328 -6.17 -6.24 -1.74
C LEU A 328 -6.51 -7.66 -2.20
N VAL A 329 -6.71 -7.86 -3.50
CA VAL A 329 -6.90 -9.19 -4.07
C VAL A 329 -5.67 -10.08 -3.84
N SER A 330 -4.46 -9.52 -3.97
CA SER A 330 -3.19 -10.23 -3.76
C SER A 330 -2.87 -10.49 -2.29
N LEU A 331 -3.22 -9.56 -1.40
CA LEU A 331 -3.09 -9.65 0.06
C LEU A 331 -4.00 -10.74 0.64
N ASN A 332 -5.28 -10.74 0.26
CA ASN A 332 -6.23 -11.77 0.69
C ASN A 332 -5.80 -13.17 0.23
N ARG A 333 -5.24 -13.28 -0.99
CA ARG A 333 -4.61 -14.52 -1.48
C ARG A 333 -3.45 -14.99 -0.59
N TYR A 334 -2.62 -14.10 -0.05
CA TYR A 334 -1.47 -14.46 0.79
C TYR A 334 -1.87 -14.85 2.22
N GLU A 335 -2.81 -14.14 2.84
CA GLU A 335 -3.29 -14.44 4.21
C GLU A 335 -4.14 -15.70 4.28
N ASP A 336 -4.98 -15.97 3.26
CA ASP A 336 -5.71 -17.24 3.14
C ASP A 336 -4.73 -18.43 3.05
N ILE A 337 -3.62 -18.25 2.32
CA ILE A 337 -2.55 -19.24 2.20
C ILE A 337 -1.83 -19.48 3.53
N LYS A 338 -1.60 -18.42 4.32
CA LYS A 338 -0.92 -18.46 5.63
C LYS A 338 -1.80 -19.12 6.70
N GLN A 339 -3.09 -18.80 6.75
CA GLN A 339 -4.04 -19.40 7.69
C GLN A 339 -4.28 -20.89 7.40
N GLU A 340 -4.40 -21.28 6.13
CA GLU A 340 -4.65 -22.67 5.74
C GLU A 340 -3.43 -23.58 6.04
N LEU A 341 -2.19 -23.06 5.91
CA LEU A 341 -0.96 -23.74 6.32
C LEU A 341 -0.89 -24.00 7.84
N SER A 342 -1.47 -23.11 8.65
CA SER A 342 -1.52 -23.26 10.11
C SER A 342 -2.55 -24.31 10.57
N LEU A 343 -3.61 -24.52 9.79
CA LEU A 343 -4.71 -25.44 10.08
C LEU A 343 -4.43 -26.87 9.56
N ASP A 344 -3.72 -27.01 8.44
CA ASP A 344 -3.58 -28.30 7.74
C ASP A 344 -2.39 -29.17 8.21
N ALA A 345 -1.44 -28.62 8.96
CA ALA A 345 -0.31 -29.40 9.48
C ALA A 345 -0.70 -30.48 10.51
N LYS A 346 -1.96 -30.52 10.97
CA LYS A 346 -2.41 -31.44 12.05
C LYS A 346 -3.48 -32.48 11.69
N LYS A 347 -4.01 -32.59 10.46
CA LYS A 347 -5.24 -33.41 10.27
C LYS A 347 -5.60 -34.05 8.91
N TYR A 348 -4.67 -34.57 8.12
CA TYR A 348 -5.04 -35.37 6.93
C TYR A 348 -4.72 -36.86 7.04
N SER A 349 -5.76 -37.67 7.30
CA SER A 349 -5.76 -39.11 7.00
C SER A 349 -6.82 -39.39 5.92
N VAL A 350 -6.40 -39.97 4.77
CA VAL A 350 -7.24 -40.24 3.59
C VAL A 350 -8.53 -41.02 3.92
N GLN A 351 -8.48 -41.92 4.91
CA GLN A 351 -9.61 -42.78 5.31
C GLN A 351 -10.79 -42.01 5.92
N LYS A 352 -10.56 -40.88 6.61
CA LYS A 352 -11.64 -40.04 7.17
C LYS A 352 -12.35 -39.18 6.12
N THR A 353 -11.71 -38.93 4.98
CA THR A 353 -12.16 -37.98 3.96
C THR A 353 -13.22 -38.55 3.01
N LEU A 354 -13.33 -39.87 2.93
CA LEU A 354 -14.23 -40.57 2.01
C LEU A 354 -15.71 -40.47 2.44
N GLY A 355 -15.98 -40.24 3.73
CA GLY A 355 -17.31 -40.25 4.33
C GLY A 355 -18.29 -39.15 3.87
N ASP A 356 -17.79 -38.08 3.26
CA ASP A 356 -18.61 -36.96 2.75
C ASP A 356 -18.22 -36.51 1.32
N SER A 357 -17.59 -37.40 0.55
CA SER A 357 -17.10 -37.10 -0.81
C SER A 357 -17.80 -37.91 -1.89
N CYS A 358 -17.95 -37.33 -3.08
CA CYS A 358 -18.20 -38.06 -4.32
C CYS A 358 -16.90 -38.71 -4.81
N ILE A 359 -16.97 -39.90 -5.39
CA ILE A 359 -15.80 -40.60 -5.91
C ILE A 359 -15.93 -40.77 -7.42
N LEU A 360 -14.88 -40.44 -8.17
CA LEU A 360 -14.76 -40.68 -9.60
C LEU A 360 -14.05 -42.02 -9.85
N ASP A 361 -14.34 -42.68 -10.96
CA ASP A 361 -13.52 -43.75 -11.51
C ASP A 361 -12.40 -43.20 -12.41
N SER A 362 -11.65 -44.11 -13.06
CA SER A 362 -10.55 -43.77 -13.96
C SER A 362 -10.96 -42.96 -15.18
N ASP A 363 -12.24 -42.98 -15.55
CA ASP A 363 -12.80 -42.27 -16.71
C ASP A 363 -13.45 -40.94 -16.28
N SER A 364 -13.19 -40.49 -15.05
CA SER A 364 -13.80 -39.29 -14.44
C SER A 364 -15.32 -39.37 -14.31
N VAL A 365 -15.88 -40.58 -14.28
CA VAL A 365 -17.31 -40.82 -14.05
C VAL A 365 -17.56 -41.05 -12.57
N ILE A 366 -18.63 -40.46 -12.04
CA ILE A 366 -18.98 -40.66 -10.62
C ILE A 366 -19.39 -42.10 -10.39
N ASN A 367 -18.63 -42.82 -9.57
CA ASN A 367 -18.86 -44.23 -9.25
C ASN A 367 -19.53 -44.45 -7.89
N SER A 368 -19.61 -43.41 -7.04
CA SER A 368 -20.36 -43.47 -5.78
C SER A 368 -20.82 -42.10 -5.29
N ARG A 369 -21.97 -42.11 -4.58
CA ARG A 369 -22.56 -40.97 -3.86
C ARG A 369 -22.93 -39.77 -4.74
N ALA A 370 -23.48 -40.06 -5.92
CA ALA A 370 -23.95 -39.07 -6.87
C ALA A 370 -25.00 -38.11 -6.27
N GLU A 371 -25.76 -38.56 -5.27
CA GLU A 371 -26.75 -37.72 -4.56
C GLU A 371 -26.12 -36.50 -3.87
N ILE A 372 -24.85 -36.56 -3.46
CA ILE A 372 -24.13 -35.43 -2.86
C ILE A 372 -23.83 -34.36 -3.93
N ALA A 373 -23.42 -34.80 -5.13
CA ALA A 373 -23.19 -33.89 -6.26
C ALA A 373 -24.51 -33.28 -6.76
N ASP A 374 -25.57 -34.08 -6.88
CA ASP A 374 -26.90 -33.59 -7.28
C ASP A 374 -27.44 -32.55 -6.30
N LYS A 375 -27.26 -32.77 -4.99
CA LYS A 375 -27.62 -31.80 -3.96
C LYS A 375 -26.83 -30.51 -4.10
N PHE A 376 -25.52 -30.59 -4.29
CA PHE A 376 -24.67 -29.41 -4.53
C PHE A 376 -25.17 -28.62 -5.75
N ILE A 377 -25.40 -29.29 -6.89
CA ILE A 377 -25.90 -28.66 -8.11
C ILE A 377 -27.27 -27.99 -7.88
N ALA A 378 -28.17 -28.65 -7.13
CA ALA A 378 -29.49 -28.10 -6.83
C ALA A 378 -29.43 -26.87 -5.92
N ASP A 379 -28.54 -26.89 -4.93
CA ASP A 379 -28.34 -25.78 -3.98
C ASP A 379 -27.71 -24.57 -4.68
N THR A 380 -26.70 -24.77 -5.53
CA THR A 380 -26.05 -23.66 -6.24
C THR A 380 -26.99 -22.98 -7.25
N LYS A 381 -27.83 -23.76 -7.94
CA LYS A 381 -28.87 -23.21 -8.84
C LYS A 381 -29.88 -22.33 -8.10
N LYS A 382 -30.10 -22.58 -6.80
CA LYS A 382 -30.98 -21.77 -5.94
C LYS A 382 -30.25 -20.58 -5.30
N GLY A 383 -28.95 -20.41 -5.54
CA GLY A 383 -28.12 -19.38 -4.90
C GLY A 383 -27.69 -19.74 -3.47
N ASN A 384 -27.94 -20.97 -3.01
CA ASN A 384 -27.59 -21.40 -1.66
C ASN A 384 -26.11 -21.74 -1.56
N LYS A 385 -25.45 -21.21 -0.52
CA LYS A 385 -24.07 -21.57 -0.18
C LYS A 385 -23.96 -23.08 0.00
N SER A 386 -23.00 -23.69 -0.68
CA SER A 386 -22.81 -25.14 -0.66
C SER A 386 -21.37 -25.50 -0.98
N SER A 387 -21.00 -26.76 -0.71
CA SER A 387 -19.68 -27.28 -1.06
C SER A 387 -19.77 -28.72 -1.49
N LEU A 388 -18.89 -29.11 -2.41
CA LEU A 388 -18.74 -30.47 -2.93
C LEU A 388 -17.31 -30.93 -2.72
N LYS A 389 -17.13 -32.18 -2.30
CA LYS A 389 -15.83 -32.83 -2.24
C LYS A 389 -15.81 -34.00 -3.21
N ILE A 390 -14.78 -34.07 -4.03
CA ILE A 390 -14.61 -35.05 -5.10
C ILE A 390 -13.29 -35.75 -4.87
N VAL A 391 -13.28 -37.08 -4.96
CA VAL A 391 -12.08 -37.91 -4.86
C VAL A 391 -11.95 -38.66 -6.19
N HIS A 392 -10.84 -38.48 -6.89
CA HIS A 392 -10.55 -39.09 -8.18
C HIS A 392 -9.27 -39.93 -8.06
N PRO A 393 -9.39 -41.25 -7.83
CA PRO A 393 -8.29 -42.18 -7.89
C PRO A 393 -7.84 -42.33 -9.35
N ARG A 394 -6.55 -42.14 -9.61
CA ARG A 394 -5.96 -42.28 -10.94
C ARG A 394 -5.23 -43.61 -11.09
N THR A 395 -5.16 -44.07 -12.33
CA THR A 395 -4.46 -45.33 -12.70
C THR A 395 -2.95 -45.27 -12.46
N ASP A 396 -2.37 -44.07 -12.36
CA ASP A 396 -0.96 -43.81 -12.00
C ASP A 396 -0.68 -43.91 -10.48
N GLY A 397 -1.69 -44.29 -9.69
CA GLY A 397 -1.60 -44.47 -8.25
C GLY A 397 -1.76 -43.20 -7.42
N TYR A 398 -1.99 -42.04 -8.06
CA TYR A 398 -2.31 -40.80 -7.35
C TYR A 398 -3.81 -40.72 -7.06
N THR A 399 -4.20 -39.96 -6.03
CA THR A 399 -5.61 -39.63 -5.77
C THR A 399 -5.78 -38.13 -5.73
N ILE A 400 -6.60 -37.59 -6.62
CA ILE A 400 -6.95 -36.17 -6.60
C ILE A 400 -8.13 -35.98 -5.65
N ILE A 401 -8.06 -35.05 -4.71
CA ILE A 401 -9.15 -34.65 -3.83
C ILE A 401 -9.49 -33.20 -4.15
N THR A 402 -10.60 -32.94 -4.81
CA THR A 402 -11.07 -31.59 -5.15
C THR A 402 -12.17 -31.16 -4.20
N LYS A 403 -11.99 -30.03 -3.51
CA LYS A 403 -13.06 -29.36 -2.77
C LYS A 403 -13.52 -28.16 -3.57
N VAL A 404 -14.81 -28.10 -3.89
CA VAL A 404 -15.46 -26.99 -4.57
C VAL A 404 -16.45 -26.33 -3.62
N ILE A 405 -16.49 -25.00 -3.61
CA ILE A 405 -17.30 -24.17 -2.72
C ILE A 405 -18.02 -23.15 -3.58
N TYR A 406 -19.30 -22.97 -3.31
CA TYR A 406 -20.11 -21.90 -3.88
C TYR A 406 -20.54 -20.94 -2.76
N ASP A 407 -20.21 -19.66 -2.91
CA ASP A 407 -20.46 -18.62 -1.90
C ASP A 407 -21.81 -17.91 -2.04
N GLY A 408 -22.65 -18.34 -2.99
CA GLY A 408 -23.88 -17.67 -3.39
C GLY A 408 -23.75 -16.78 -4.64
N LYS A 409 -22.53 -16.59 -5.15
CA LYS A 409 -22.25 -15.79 -6.34
C LYS A 409 -21.22 -16.42 -7.28
N ASN A 410 -20.12 -16.95 -6.76
CA ASN A 410 -19.03 -17.56 -7.52
C ASN A 410 -18.69 -18.96 -6.99
N TYR A 411 -18.03 -19.73 -7.84
CA TYR A 411 -17.47 -21.03 -7.53
C TYR A 411 -15.97 -20.91 -7.29
N TYR A 412 -15.49 -21.59 -6.27
CA TYR A 412 -14.09 -21.69 -5.91
C TYR A 412 -13.76 -23.17 -5.74
N GLY A 413 -12.54 -23.56 -6.00
CA GLY A 413 -12.12 -24.88 -5.61
C GLY A 413 -10.63 -25.03 -5.42
N VAL A 414 -10.28 -26.08 -4.68
CA VAL A 414 -8.92 -26.51 -4.39
C VAL A 414 -8.83 -27.99 -4.70
N ALA A 415 -7.98 -28.37 -5.65
CA ALA A 415 -7.64 -29.77 -5.94
C ALA A 415 -6.32 -30.14 -5.29
N TYR A 416 -6.34 -31.21 -4.49
CA TYR A 416 -5.21 -31.79 -3.77
C TYR A 416 -4.78 -33.09 -4.44
N TYR A 417 -3.49 -33.29 -4.71
CA TYR A 417 -2.99 -34.52 -5.30
C TYR A 417 -2.29 -35.36 -4.23
N SER A 418 -2.95 -36.39 -3.73
CA SER A 418 -2.40 -37.35 -2.76
C SER A 418 -1.54 -38.40 -3.46
N LYS A 419 -0.32 -38.61 -2.97
CA LYS A 419 0.60 -39.62 -3.50
C LYS A 419 0.33 -41.05 -2.97
N ASN A 420 0.70 -42.06 -3.78
CA ASN A 420 0.96 -43.44 -3.36
C ASN A 420 2.30 -43.55 -2.60
N SER A 421 2.36 -44.32 -1.51
CA SER A 421 3.40 -44.29 -0.46
C SER A 421 4.85 -44.65 -0.86
N LEU A 422 5.14 -45.00 -2.12
CA LEU A 422 6.40 -45.67 -2.50
C LEU A 422 7.47 -44.83 -3.24
N THR A 423 7.19 -43.60 -3.70
CA THR A 423 8.17 -42.83 -4.55
C THR A 423 8.50 -41.40 -4.11
N GLY A 424 8.32 -41.06 -2.82
CA GLY A 424 8.81 -39.81 -2.19
C GLY A 424 8.70 -38.47 -2.98
N LYS A 425 7.54 -38.13 -3.55
CA LYS A 425 7.29 -36.82 -4.23
C LYS A 425 6.01 -36.20 -3.71
N ASP A 426 6.04 -34.90 -3.42
CA ASP A 426 5.03 -34.20 -2.61
C ASP A 426 3.68 -33.97 -3.29
N ASN A 427 2.68 -33.71 -2.44
CA ASN A 427 1.32 -33.36 -2.82
C ASN A 427 1.25 -31.96 -3.45
N TYR A 428 0.37 -31.76 -4.43
CA TYR A 428 0.18 -30.47 -5.12
C TYR A 428 -1.22 -29.93 -4.90
N TYR A 429 -1.35 -28.60 -4.94
CA TYR A 429 -2.62 -27.87 -4.79
C TYR A 429 -2.89 -27.05 -6.07
N TYR A 430 -4.13 -27.08 -6.56
CA TYR A 430 -4.58 -26.29 -7.70
C TYR A 430 -5.85 -25.53 -7.31
N GLN A 431 -5.79 -24.19 -7.29
CA GLN A 431 -6.93 -23.35 -6.94
C GLN A 431 -7.53 -22.70 -8.17
N PHE A 432 -8.85 -22.66 -8.24
CA PHE A 432 -9.58 -22.08 -9.36
C PHE A 432 -10.80 -21.28 -8.90
N LYS A 433 -11.21 -20.31 -9.71
CA LYS A 433 -12.41 -19.48 -9.53
C LYS A 433 -13.18 -19.43 -10.85
N TYR A 434 -14.49 -19.57 -10.77
CA TYR A 434 -15.40 -19.50 -11.92
C TYR A 434 -16.73 -18.85 -11.54
N LYS A 435 -17.41 -18.26 -12.53
CA LYS A 435 -18.71 -17.59 -12.32
C LYS A 435 -19.90 -18.53 -12.51
N TYR A 436 -19.79 -19.47 -13.43
CA TYR A 436 -20.93 -20.26 -13.89
C TYR A 436 -20.67 -21.77 -13.73
N LEU A 437 -21.72 -22.52 -13.44
CA LEU A 437 -21.76 -23.98 -13.50
C LEU A 437 -22.69 -24.36 -14.65
N LYS A 438 -22.17 -25.08 -15.64
CA LYS A 438 -22.92 -25.49 -16.83
C LYS A 438 -22.92 -27.01 -16.96
N ILE A 439 -24.07 -27.55 -17.36
CA ILE A 439 -24.29 -28.98 -17.53
C ILE A 439 -24.64 -29.23 -18.98
N PHE A 440 -23.94 -30.14 -19.63
CA PHE A 440 -24.22 -30.57 -20.99
C PHE A 440 -24.66 -32.04 -20.98
N ASP A 441 -25.83 -32.32 -21.57
CA ASP A 441 -26.36 -33.67 -21.75
C ASP A 441 -25.99 -34.17 -23.16
N LEU A 442 -25.11 -35.16 -23.26
CA LEU A 442 -24.63 -35.71 -24.53
C LEU A 442 -24.50 -37.24 -24.45
N SER A 443 -25.15 -37.94 -25.40
CA SER A 443 -25.03 -39.40 -25.56
C SER A 443 -25.27 -40.22 -24.28
N GLY A 444 -26.21 -39.78 -23.44
CA GLY A 444 -26.50 -40.45 -22.16
C GLY A 444 -25.60 -40.05 -20.99
N TYR A 445 -24.65 -39.15 -21.20
CA TYR A 445 -23.77 -38.62 -20.17
C TYR A 445 -24.06 -37.15 -19.87
N LYS A 446 -23.94 -36.79 -18.59
CA LYS A 446 -23.95 -35.41 -18.10
C LYS A 446 -22.53 -34.95 -17.84
N PHE A 447 -22.10 -33.89 -18.52
CA PHE A 447 -20.82 -33.25 -18.29
C PHE A 447 -21.02 -31.96 -17.50
N VAL A 448 -20.38 -31.86 -16.35
CA VAL A 448 -20.49 -30.69 -15.47
C VAL A 448 -19.20 -29.87 -15.54
N TYR A 449 -19.32 -28.61 -15.96
CA TYR A 449 -18.20 -27.68 -16.10
C TYR A 449 -18.41 -26.41 -15.29
N LEU A 450 -17.31 -25.88 -14.78
CA LEU A 450 -17.21 -24.52 -14.26
C LEU A 450 -16.64 -23.60 -15.34
N LEU A 451 -17.26 -22.45 -15.55
CA LEU A 451 -16.97 -21.53 -16.67
C LEU A 451 -16.89 -20.07 -16.22
N GLU A 452 -16.00 -19.30 -16.85
CA GLU A 452 -15.93 -17.84 -16.69
C GLU A 452 -16.94 -17.11 -17.60
N ASP A 453 -17.26 -17.69 -18.76
CA ASP A 453 -18.27 -17.19 -19.71
C ASP A 453 -19.42 -18.20 -19.86
N ASN A 454 -20.65 -17.73 -19.60
CA ASN A 454 -21.86 -18.56 -19.67
C ASN A 454 -22.28 -18.89 -21.12
N ASN A 455 -21.78 -18.15 -22.11
CA ASN A 455 -22.15 -18.30 -23.51
C ASN A 455 -21.44 -19.48 -24.20
N LEU A 456 -20.41 -20.06 -23.58
CA LEU A 456 -19.64 -21.16 -24.15
C LEU A 456 -20.50 -22.41 -24.40
N THR A 457 -20.41 -22.98 -25.60
CA THR A 457 -21.08 -24.23 -25.93
C THR A 457 -20.17 -25.44 -25.68
N PHE A 458 -20.75 -26.64 -25.62
CA PHE A 458 -19.93 -27.86 -25.53
C PHE A 458 -18.98 -27.99 -26.71
N GLY A 459 -19.40 -27.60 -27.92
CA GLY A 459 -18.54 -27.63 -29.10
C GLY A 459 -17.34 -26.69 -29.01
N ASP A 460 -17.45 -25.58 -28.28
CA ASP A 460 -16.32 -24.67 -28.03
C ASP A 460 -15.33 -25.28 -27.05
N ILE A 461 -15.83 -25.92 -26.00
CA ILE A 461 -15.04 -26.64 -25.00
C ILE A 461 -14.31 -27.83 -25.65
N ASP A 462 -15.03 -28.63 -26.45
CA ASP A 462 -14.50 -29.79 -27.17
C ASP A 462 -13.40 -29.39 -28.16
N LYS A 463 -13.60 -28.33 -28.96
CA LYS A 463 -12.56 -27.76 -29.83
C LYS A 463 -11.34 -27.28 -29.04
N SER A 464 -11.54 -26.70 -27.86
CA SER A 464 -10.45 -26.26 -26.99
C SER A 464 -9.62 -27.43 -26.47
N LEU A 465 -10.28 -28.50 -26.01
CA LEU A 465 -9.63 -29.76 -25.59
C LEU A 465 -8.84 -30.36 -26.75
N MET A 466 -9.42 -30.46 -27.94
CA MET A 466 -8.76 -31.01 -29.13
C MET A 466 -7.56 -30.17 -29.59
N SER A 467 -7.64 -28.84 -29.48
CA SER A 467 -6.54 -27.90 -29.76
C SER A 467 -5.36 -28.06 -28.79
N GLN A 468 -5.61 -28.39 -27.52
CA GLN A 468 -4.54 -28.65 -26.54
C GLN A 468 -3.78 -29.95 -26.86
N TYR A 469 -4.43 -30.95 -27.45
CA TYR A 469 -3.77 -32.18 -27.89
C TYR A 469 -2.98 -32.03 -29.19
N THR A 470 -3.22 -31.00 -30.00
CA THR A 470 -2.61 -30.85 -31.35
C THR A 470 -1.54 -29.75 -31.50
N LYS A 471 -1.29 -28.89 -30.51
CA LYS A 471 -0.38 -27.74 -30.68
C LYS A 471 1.07 -27.99 -30.28
N ASN A 472 1.85 -28.39 -31.29
CA ASN A 472 3.25 -28.02 -31.50
C ASN A 472 3.43 -27.02 -32.67
N VAL A 473 2.37 -26.30 -33.08
CA VAL A 473 2.44 -25.32 -34.18
C VAL A 473 1.59 -24.07 -33.86
N GLN A 474 2.29 -22.94 -33.76
CA GLN A 474 1.88 -21.53 -33.89
C GLN A 474 0.68 -20.98 -33.08
N LYS A 475 0.94 -19.80 -32.50
CA LYS A 475 0.03 -18.84 -31.86
C LYS A 475 -1.44 -18.98 -32.30
N SER A 476 -2.32 -19.33 -31.36
CA SER A 476 -3.72 -18.91 -31.46
C SER A 476 -4.22 -18.43 -30.10
N ASN A 477 -4.71 -17.18 -30.09
CA ASN A 477 -5.32 -16.46 -28.97
C ASN A 477 -6.75 -16.98 -28.68
N ALA A 478 -6.91 -18.25 -28.35
CA ALA A 478 -8.21 -18.79 -27.94
C ALA A 478 -8.03 -19.74 -26.75
N GLY A 479 -7.56 -19.20 -25.62
CA GLY A 479 -7.64 -19.89 -24.34
C GLY A 479 -9.05 -19.73 -23.80
N ILE A 480 -9.86 -20.77 -23.88
CA ILE A 480 -11.18 -20.80 -23.23
C ILE A 480 -10.94 -21.29 -21.80
N ASP A 481 -11.28 -20.48 -20.80
CA ASP A 481 -11.11 -20.83 -19.39
C ASP A 481 -12.32 -21.62 -18.87
N PHE A 482 -12.11 -22.93 -18.67
CA PHE A 482 -13.09 -23.85 -18.09
C PHE A 482 -12.42 -24.90 -17.19
N TYR A 483 -13.18 -25.45 -16.23
CA TYR A 483 -12.74 -26.57 -15.39
C TYR A 483 -13.78 -27.70 -15.42
N SER A 484 -13.34 -28.91 -15.77
CA SER A 484 -14.19 -30.11 -15.73
C SER A 484 -14.36 -30.57 -14.30
N LEU A 485 -15.61 -30.59 -13.82
CA LEU A 485 -15.94 -30.96 -12.45
C LEU A 485 -16.11 -32.48 -12.31
N CYS A 486 -16.96 -33.07 -13.15
CA CYS A 486 -17.27 -34.51 -13.16
C CYS A 486 -18.19 -34.87 -14.34
N THR A 487 -18.21 -36.16 -14.66
CA THR A 487 -19.13 -36.76 -15.64
C THR A 487 -20.04 -37.77 -14.93
N PHE A 488 -21.30 -37.89 -15.34
CA PHE A 488 -22.24 -38.86 -14.79
C PHE A 488 -22.95 -39.60 -15.91
N ASN A 489 -23.21 -40.89 -15.71
CA ASN A 489 -24.17 -41.63 -16.53
C ASN A 489 -25.60 -41.30 -16.06
N ARG A 490 -26.57 -41.38 -16.97
CA ARG A 490 -27.97 -41.06 -16.69
C ARG A 490 -28.69 -42.12 -15.87
#